data_AF-A0A9X7ASV1-F1
#
_entry.id   AF-A0A9X7ASV1-F1
#
_cell.length_a   1.000
_cell.length_b   1.000
_cell.length_c   1.000
_cell.angle_alpha   90.00
_cell.angle_beta   90.00
_cell.angle_gamma   90.00
#
_symmetry.space_group_name_H-M   'P 1'
#
loop_
_entity.id
_entity.type
_entity.pdbx_description
1 polymer ?
#
loop_
_entity_poly.entity_id
_entity_poly.type
_entity_poly.pdbx_seq_one_letter_code
_entity_poly.pdbx_strand_id
1 'polypeptide(L)'
;RQDNYIGIDIDKCVVAGKTNTFATEIIDTVDSYTEFSPSEKGIHIIIKGSLPQSVLGTGRKNTKHGLEIYSYGRFFTFTGNRENSNDVYDRTDELAE
;
A
#
# COMPACT_ATOMS: atom_id res chain seq x y z
N ARG A 1 12.30 17.34 4.39
CA ARG A 1 11.16 16.96 3.51
C ARG A 1 10.36 15.95 4.33
N GLN A 2 9.17 16.34 4.75
CA GLN A 2 8.54 15.89 6.01
C GLN A 2 7.16 15.31 5.72
N ASP A 3 7.02 14.67 4.57
CA ASP A 3 5.77 14.05 4.17
C ASP A 3 5.84 12.61 4.68
N ASN A 4 5.28 12.37 5.87
CA ASN A 4 5.23 11.05 6.52
C ASN A 4 4.25 10.13 5.80
N TYR A 5 4.38 9.97 4.48
CA TYR A 5 3.55 9.04 3.71
C TYR A 5 4.30 7.76 3.44
N ILE A 6 3.56 6.66 3.48
CA ILE A 6 4.04 5.35 3.07
C ILE A 6 3.09 4.84 1.99
N GLY A 7 3.68 4.41 0.88
CA GLY A 7 2.98 3.75 -0.21
C GLY A 7 3.19 2.26 -0.15
N ILE A 8 2.10 1.52 -0.19
CA ILE A 8 2.07 0.05 -0.28
C ILE A 8 1.53 -0.29 -1.67
N ASP A 9 2.30 -1.08 -2.41
CA ASP A 9 1.98 -1.55 -3.75
C ASP A 9 1.84 -3.07 -3.72
N ILE A 10 0.74 -3.59 -4.25
CA ILE A 10 0.52 -5.04 -4.37
C ILE A 10 0.22 -5.39 -5.82
N ASP A 11 1.24 -5.95 -6.48
CA ASP A 11 1.18 -6.36 -7.87
C ASP A 11 0.42 -7.68 -8.07
N LYS A 12 -0.29 -7.79 -9.21
CA LYS A 12 -0.94 -9.02 -9.69
C LYS A 12 -1.91 -9.65 -8.67
N CYS A 13 -2.52 -8.83 -7.82
CA CYS A 13 -3.47 -9.26 -6.81
C CYS A 13 -4.94 -9.11 -7.24
N VAL A 14 -5.22 -8.48 -8.39
CA VAL A 14 -6.59 -8.24 -8.87
C VAL A 14 -6.89 -9.13 -10.08
N VAL A 15 -8.01 -9.85 -10.01
CA VAL A 15 -8.54 -10.67 -11.11
C VAL A 15 -10.03 -10.39 -11.26
N ALA A 16 -10.44 -10.01 -12.47
CA ALA A 16 -11.83 -9.64 -12.79
C ALA A 16 -12.41 -8.58 -11.82
N GLY A 17 -11.59 -7.57 -11.50
CA GLY A 17 -11.98 -6.45 -10.63
C GLY A 17 -12.05 -6.79 -9.14
N LYS A 18 -11.60 -7.99 -8.72
CA LYS A 18 -11.59 -8.41 -7.32
C LYS A 18 -10.17 -8.69 -6.85
N THR A 19 -9.85 -8.18 -5.66
CA THR A 19 -8.62 -8.48 -4.94
C THR A 19 -8.59 -9.93 -4.48
N ASN A 20 -7.39 -10.53 -4.41
CA ASN A 20 -7.20 -11.84 -3.81
C ASN A 20 -7.22 -11.73 -2.28
N THR A 21 -7.24 -12.89 -1.60
CA THR A 21 -7.32 -12.94 -0.13
C THR A 21 -6.19 -12.16 0.55
N PHE A 22 -4.96 -12.29 0.05
CA PHE A 22 -3.81 -11.59 0.62
C PHE A 22 -3.94 -10.06 0.52
N ALA A 23 -4.33 -9.54 -0.64
CA ALA A 23 -4.54 -8.10 -0.81
C ALA A 23 -5.73 -7.60 0.03
N THR A 24 -6.79 -8.40 0.13
CA THR A 24 -7.96 -8.07 0.98
C THR A 24 -7.56 -7.97 2.44
N GLU A 25 -6.80 -8.94 2.97
CA GLU A 25 -6.30 -8.91 4.34
C GLU A 25 -5.45 -7.67 4.63
N ILE A 26 -4.58 -7.26 3.69
CA ILE A 26 -3.78 -6.04 3.84
C ILE A 26 -4.65 -4.79 3.77
N ILE A 27 -5.62 -4.72 2.85
CA ILE A 27 -6.58 -3.60 2.78
C ILE A 27 -7.34 -3.46 4.10
N ASP A 28 -7.88 -4.57 4.62
CA ASP A 28 -8.68 -4.58 5.85
C ASP A 28 -7.84 -4.25 7.09
N THR A 29 -6.59 -4.70 7.14
CA THR A 29 -5.66 -4.42 8.25
C THR A 29 -5.23 -2.97 8.26
N VAL A 30 -4.86 -2.44 7.08
CA VAL A 30 -4.34 -1.08 6.96
C VAL A 30 -5.48 -0.05 6.94
N ASP A 31 -6.65 -0.41 6.42
CA ASP A 31 -7.89 0.39 6.43
C ASP A 31 -7.67 1.88 6.12
N SER A 32 -7.08 2.17 4.97
CA SER A 32 -6.76 3.53 4.51
C SER A 32 -7.05 3.65 3.01
N TYR A 33 -6.76 4.80 2.42
CA TYR A 33 -6.93 5.03 0.99
C TYR A 33 -6.36 3.90 0.14
N THR A 34 -7.25 3.24 -0.61
CA THR A 34 -6.90 2.18 -1.56
C THR A 34 -7.47 2.48 -2.94
N GLU A 35 -6.64 2.38 -3.97
CA GLU A 35 -7.03 2.48 -5.37
C GLU A 35 -6.48 1.32 -6.21
N PHE A 36 -7.15 1.04 -7.32
CA PHE A 36 -6.62 0.15 -8.35
C PHE A 36 -5.46 0.82 -9.08
N SER A 37 -4.40 0.06 -9.34
CA SER A 37 -3.26 0.56 -10.12
C SER A 37 -3.66 0.81 -11.59
N PRO A 38 -2.87 1.56 -12.39
CA PRO A 38 -3.22 1.85 -13.79
C PRO A 38 -3.40 0.60 -14.66
N SER A 39 -2.81 -0.54 -14.25
CA SER A 39 -2.96 -1.82 -14.95
C SER A 39 -4.25 -2.56 -14.62
N GLU A 40 -4.97 -2.13 -13.58
CA GLU A 40 -6.13 -2.80 -12.96
C GLU A 40 -5.85 -4.22 -12.45
N LYS A 41 -4.58 -4.63 -12.41
CA LYS A 41 -4.13 -5.94 -11.93
C LYS A 41 -3.54 -5.90 -10.52
N GLY A 42 -3.38 -4.70 -9.95
CA GLY A 42 -2.85 -4.48 -8.62
C GLY A 42 -3.56 -3.32 -7.92
N ILE A 43 -3.12 -3.01 -6.72
CA ILE A 43 -3.64 -1.91 -5.90
C ILE A 43 -2.51 -1.07 -5.33
N HIS A 44 -2.81 0.20 -5.05
CA HIS A 44 -1.99 1.05 -4.22
C HIS A 44 -2.75 1.39 -2.94
N ILE A 45 -2.07 1.32 -1.79
CA ILE A 45 -2.58 1.79 -0.50
C ILE A 45 -1.66 2.92 -0.03
N ILE A 46 -2.25 4.05 0.37
CA ILE A 46 -1.52 5.21 0.89
C ILE A 46 -1.90 5.43 2.35
N ILE A 47 -0.88 5.56 3.20
CA ILE A 47 -1.04 5.86 4.62
C ILE A 47 -0.13 7.00 5.03
N LYS A 48 -0.44 7.61 6.18
CA LYS A 48 0.51 8.38 6.96
C LYS A 48 1.18 7.49 8.00
N GLY A 49 2.45 7.72 8.28
CA GLY A 49 3.18 7.04 9.34
C GLY A 49 4.67 6.95 9.09
N SER A 50 5.33 6.07 9.86
CA SER A 50 6.76 5.79 9.74
C SER A 50 6.99 4.29 9.64
N LEU A 51 8.02 3.89 8.88
CA LEU A 51 8.42 2.49 8.85
C LEU A 51 8.98 2.09 10.22
N PRO A 52 8.80 0.83 10.64
CA PRO A 52 9.41 0.33 11.86
C PRO A 52 10.93 0.47 11.82
N GLN A 53 11.54 0.69 12.99
CA GLN A 53 13.00 0.83 13.11
C GLN A 53 13.77 -0.40 12.60
N SER A 54 13.12 -1.57 12.56
CA SER A 54 13.67 -2.81 12.01
C SER A 54 13.80 -2.81 10.48
N VAL A 55 13.08 -1.92 9.78
CA VAL A 55 13.15 -1.77 8.33
C VAL A 55 14.29 -0.81 7.99
N LEU A 56 15.37 -1.36 7.43
CA LEU A 56 16.50 -0.56 6.97
C LEU A 56 16.25 -0.02 5.55
N GLY A 57 16.58 1.25 5.32
CA GLY A 57 16.48 1.88 4.01
C GLY A 57 15.12 2.51 3.75
N THR A 58 14.67 2.46 2.51
CA THR A 58 13.49 3.24 2.04
C THR A 58 12.18 2.46 2.07
N GLY A 59 12.20 1.21 2.52
CA GLY A 59 11.08 0.30 2.28
C GLY A 59 11.43 -1.18 2.41
N ARG A 60 10.45 -2.04 2.07
CA ARG A 60 10.58 -3.50 2.08
C ARG A 60 9.87 -4.09 0.85
N LYS A 61 10.41 -5.19 0.33
CA LYS A 61 9.85 -5.92 -0.81
C LYS A 61 9.68 -7.40 -0.49
N ASN A 62 8.51 -7.95 -0.84
CA ASN A 62 8.20 -9.37 -0.82
C ASN A 62 7.72 -9.81 -2.21
N THR A 63 8.67 -10.20 -3.06
CA THR A 63 8.42 -10.60 -4.45
C THR A 63 7.48 -11.80 -4.59
N LYS A 64 7.42 -12.69 -3.58
CA LYS A 64 6.53 -13.86 -3.61
C LYS A 64 5.05 -13.45 -3.64
N HIS A 65 4.71 -12.35 -2.96
CA HIS A 65 3.35 -11.84 -2.86
C HIS A 65 3.12 -10.58 -3.70
N GLY A 66 4.12 -10.12 -4.45
CA GLY A 66 4.05 -8.87 -5.20
C GLY A 66 3.93 -7.63 -4.30
N LEU A 67 4.25 -7.73 -3.02
CA LEU A 67 4.11 -6.65 -2.04
C LEU A 67 5.38 -5.80 -2.00
N GLU A 68 5.22 -4.50 -2.12
CA GLU A 68 6.29 -3.50 -1.98
C GLU A 68 5.80 -2.35 -1.09
N ILE A 69 6.64 -1.92 -0.14
CA ILE A 69 6.33 -0.84 0.80
C ILE A 69 7.44 0.19 0.68
N TYR A 70 7.10 1.47 0.52
CA TYR A 70 8.03 2.56 0.32
C TYR A 70 7.67 3.80 1.16
N SER A 71 8.65 4.36 1.87
CA SER A 71 8.52 5.65 2.57
C SER A 71 9.08 6.83 1.76
N TYR A 72 10.09 6.60 0.91
CA TYR A 72 10.65 7.63 0.01
C TYR A 72 11.44 7.02 -1.15
N GLY A 73 11.93 7.87 -2.06
CA GLY A 73 12.82 7.48 -3.16
C GLY A 73 12.11 6.87 -4.38
N ARG A 74 10.78 6.76 -4.32
CA ARG A 74 9.90 6.33 -5.41
C ARG A 74 8.71 7.28 -5.51
N PHE A 75 8.04 7.24 -6.66
CA PHE A 75 6.80 7.95 -6.93
C PHE A 75 5.72 6.93 -7.26
N PHE A 76 4.49 7.19 -6.82
CA PHE A 76 3.32 6.42 -7.20
C PHE A 76 2.62 7.08 -8.39
N THR A 77 2.08 6.24 -9.25
CA THR A 77 1.02 6.66 -10.16
C THR A 77 -0.30 6.66 -9.37
N PHE A 78 -1.14 7.65 -9.62
CA PHE A 78 -2.47 7.75 -9.00
C PHE A 78 -3.54 7.63 -10.08
N THR A 79 -4.54 6.79 -9.84
CA THR A 79 -5.67 6.60 -10.75
C THR A 79 -6.93 7.30 -10.27
N GLY A 80 -7.12 7.41 -8.96
CA GLY A 80 -8.39 7.79 -8.35
C GLY A 80 -9.50 6.75 -8.52
N ASN A 81 -9.22 5.58 -9.11
CA ASN A 81 -10.15 4.47 -9.23
C ASN A 81 -10.16 3.69 -7.91
N ARG A 82 -10.94 4.17 -6.95
CA ARG A 82 -10.88 3.70 -5.57
C ARG A 82 -11.49 2.31 -5.41
N GLU A 83 -10.84 1.49 -4.61
CA GLU A 83 -11.37 0.21 -4.15
C GLU A 83 -12.27 0.40 -2.92
N ASN A 84 -11.96 1.40 -2.08
CA ASN A 84 -12.72 1.77 -0.90
C ASN A 84 -13.07 3.27 -0.85
N SER A 85 -13.77 3.70 0.20
CA SER A 85 -14.13 5.12 0.41
C SER A 85 -13.25 5.85 1.43
N ASN A 86 -12.15 5.22 1.87
CA ASN A 86 -11.33 5.67 2.99
C ASN A 86 -10.36 6.78 2.60
N ASP A 87 -10.26 7.84 3.39
CA ASP A 87 -9.21 8.84 3.23
C ASP A 87 -7.83 8.28 3.64
N VAL A 88 -6.79 9.10 3.50
CA VAL A 88 -5.45 8.73 3.96
C VAL A 88 -5.35 8.92 5.47
N TYR A 89 -5.23 7.83 6.21
CA TYR A 89 -5.14 7.82 7.67
C TYR A 89 -3.72 7.54 8.17
N ASP A 90 -3.45 7.91 9.44
CA ASP A 90 -2.24 7.49 10.14
C ASP A 90 -2.37 6.03 10.55
N ARG A 91 -1.37 5.22 10.19
CA ARG A 91 -1.32 3.76 10.41
C ARG A 91 0.05 3.30 10.88
N THR A 92 0.69 4.11 11.73
CA THR A 92 2.04 3.80 12.24
C THR A 92 2.05 2.50 13.07
N ASP A 93 0.99 2.23 13.84
CA ASP A 93 0.92 1.05 14.71
C ASP A 93 0.70 -0.23 13.89
N GLU A 94 -0.11 -0.18 12.83
CA GLU A 94 -0.41 -1.30 11.94
C GLU A 94 0.77 -1.68 11.04
N LEU A 95 1.78 -0.82 10.92
CA LEU A 95 3.04 -1.14 10.27
C LEU A 95 4.07 -1.79 11.21
N ALA A 96 3.88 -1.72 12.52
CA ALA A 96 4.86 -2.13 13.53
C ALA A 96 4.89 -3.65 13.78
N GLU A 97 3.88 -4.39 13.32
CA GLU A 97 3.76 -5.85 13.41
C GLU A 97 4.28 -6.58 12.15
#